data_AF-A0A5P9NFI4-F1
#
_entry.id   AF-A0A5P9NFI4-F1
#
_cell.length_a   1.000
_cell.length_b   1.000
_cell.length_c   1.000
_cell.angle_alpha   90.00
_cell.angle_beta   90.00
_cell.angle_gamma   90.00
#
_symmetry.space_group_name_H-M   'P 1'
#
loop_
_entity.id
_entity.type
_entity.pdbx_description
1 polymer ?
#
loop_
_entity_poly.entity_id
_entity_poly.type
_entity_poly.pdbx_seq_one_letter_code
_entity_poly.pdbx_strand_id
1 'polypeptide(L)' 'MDKSEETPDRSYQNSLYPEDQEKVDGFLKRGVNSVERKPFRPLYMIILLIVAVTSLSILSQWIARASGIY' A
#
# COMPACT_ATOMS: atom_id res chain seq x y z
N MET A 1 2.69 -33.94 -26.34
CA MET A 1 1.50 -33.71 -25.51
C MET A 1 1.98 -32.90 -24.31
N ASP A 2 1.59 -31.65 -24.09
CA ASP A 2 0.27 -31.05 -24.26
C ASP A 2 0.41 -29.62 -24.80
N LYS A 3 -0.39 -29.27 -25.81
CA LYS A 3 -0.40 -27.96 -26.46
C LYS A 3 -1.61 -27.25 -25.88
N SER A 4 -1.43 -26.62 -24.73
CA SER A 4 -2.42 -25.71 -24.16
C SER A 4 -2.56 -24.54 -25.13
N GLU A 5 -3.58 -24.62 -25.99
CA GLU A 5 -3.94 -23.59 -26.94
C GLU A 5 -4.21 -22.28 -26.20
N GLU A 6 -3.27 -21.33 -26.31
CA GLU A 6 -3.49 -19.93 -25.97
C GLU A 6 -4.59 -19.39 -26.89
N THR A 7 -5.83 -19.62 -26.49
CA THR A 7 -6.97 -18.93 -27.08
C THR A 7 -6.75 -17.44 -26.76
N PRO A 8 -6.58 -16.56 -27.75
CA PRO A 8 -6.28 -15.16 -27.49
C PRO A 8 -7.40 -14.59 -26.61
N ASP A 9 -7.04 -14.10 -25.43
CA ASP A 9 -7.98 -13.53 -24.48
C ASP A 9 -8.71 -12.35 -25.15
N ARG A 10 -9.98 -12.59 -25.49
CA ARG A 10 -10.84 -11.62 -26.19
C ARG A 10 -11.22 -10.45 -25.29
N SER A 11 -10.87 -10.47 -24.01
CA SER A 11 -11.14 -9.39 -23.05
C SER A 11 -10.56 -8.03 -23.47
N TYR A 12 -9.48 -8.03 -24.27
CA TYR A 12 -8.83 -6.83 -24.83
C TYR A 12 -9.37 -6.42 -26.20
N GLN A 13 -10.20 -7.23 -26.85
CA GLN A 13 -10.87 -6.83 -28.08
C GLN A 13 -12.05 -5.94 -27.68
N ASN A 14 -12.01 -4.68 -28.09
CA ASN A 14 -13.10 -3.73 -27.86
C ASN A 14 -14.39 -4.28 -28.51
N SER A 15 -15.19 -4.96 -27.70
CA SER A 15 -16.45 -5.59 -28.10
C SER A 15 -17.63 -4.65 -27.87
N LEU A 16 -17.40 -3.43 -27.38
CA LEU A 16 -18.45 -2.46 -27.12
C LEU A 16 -18.66 -1.58 -28.33
N TYR A 17 -19.94 -1.29 -28.60
CA TYR A 17 -20.29 -0.26 -29.55
C TYR A 17 -19.75 1.11 -29.08
N PRO A 18 -19.46 2.04 -30.00
CA PRO A 18 -18.80 3.31 -29.68
C PRO A 18 -19.49 4.11 -28.58
N GLU A 19 -20.83 4.10 -28.54
CA GLU A 19 -21.65 4.78 -27.55
C GLU A 19 -21.50 4.22 -26.13
N ASP A 20 -21.23 2.92 -26.00
CA ASP A 20 -21.05 2.28 -24.70
C ASP A 20 -19.61 2.40 -24.22
N GLN A 21 -18.65 2.39 -25.14
CA GLN A 21 -17.26 2.69 -24.82
C GLN A 21 -17.10 4.10 -24.24
N GLU A 22 -17.81 5.10 -24.78
CA GLU A 22 -17.77 6.47 -24.27
C GLU A 22 -18.28 6.58 -22.82
N LYS A 23 -19.34 5.83 -22.48
CA LYS A 23 -19.88 5.78 -21.11
C LYS A 23 -18.88 5.15 -20.13
N VAL A 24 -18.21 4.08 -20.54
CA VAL A 24 -17.18 3.38 -19.76
C VAL A 24 -15.98 4.30 -19.54
N ASP A 25 -15.48 4.94 -20.59
CA ASP A 25 -14.35 5.86 -20.52
C ASP A 25 -14.68 7.06 -19.60
N GLY A 26 -15.89 7.59 -19.72
CA GLY A 26 -16.40 8.63 -18.82
C GLY A 26 -16.45 8.16 -17.37
N PHE A 27 -16.83 6.91 -17.11
CA PHE A 27 -16.88 6.34 -15.76
C PHE A 27 -15.50 6.13 -15.15
N LEU A 28 -14.56 5.59 -15.92
CA LEU A 28 -13.18 5.37 -15.48
C LEU A 28 -12.46 6.70 -15.15
N LYS A 29 -12.70 7.74 -15.97
CA LYS A 29 -12.14 9.09 -15.74
C LYS A 29 -12.72 9.78 -14.52
N ARG A 30 -13.98 9.49 -14.15
CA ARG A 30 -14.63 10.07 -12.95
C ARG A 30 -13.98 9.63 -11.64
N GLY A 31 -13.14 8.59 -11.65
CA GLY A 31 -12.11 8.34 -10.64
C GLY A 31 -12.53 8.65 -9.21
N VAL A 32 -13.66 8.10 -8.75
CA VAL A 32 -14.27 8.38 -7.42
C VAL A 32 -13.38 8.03 -6.22
N ASN A 33 -12.20 7.45 -6.47
CA ASN A 33 -11.24 7.01 -5.47
C ASN A 33 -9.80 7.50 -5.74
N SER A 34 -9.65 8.58 -6.52
CA SER A 34 -8.36 9.28 -6.72
C SER A 34 -8.16 10.33 -5.62
N VAL A 35 -7.92 9.88 -4.39
CA VAL A 35 -7.53 10.80 -3.31
C VAL A 35 -6.06 11.15 -3.48
N GLU A 36 -5.69 12.43 -3.35
CA GLU A 36 -4.29 12.84 -3.23
C GLU A 36 -3.67 12.13 -2.02
N ARG A 37 -2.89 11.07 -2.28
CA ARG A 37 -2.22 10.33 -1.23
C ARG A 37 -0.91 11.01 -0.92
N LYS A 38 -0.78 11.51 0.31
CA LYS A 38 0.53 11.92 0.83
C LYS A 38 1.51 10.76 0.63
N PRO A 39 2.70 11.00 0.04
CA PRO A 39 3.65 9.93 -0.22
C PRO A 39 3.99 9.22 1.08
N PHE A 40 3.86 7.90 1.08
CA PHE A 40 4.18 7.09 2.24
C PHE A 40 5.67 7.24 2.55
N ARG A 41 5.98 7.47 3.83
CA ARG A 41 7.31 7.83 4.32
C ARG A 41 7.83 6.71 5.24
N PRO A 42 8.18 5.52 4.70
CA PRO A 42 8.44 4.32 5.49
C PRO A 42 9.59 4.49 6.50
N LEU A 43 10.65 5.19 6.10
CA LEU A 43 11.81 5.44 6.96
C LEU A 43 11.44 6.25 8.21
N TYR A 44 10.55 7.24 8.08
CA TYR A 44 10.13 8.04 9.22
C TYR A 44 9.38 7.19 10.26
N MET A 45 8.57 6.22 9.81
CA MET A 45 7.85 5.32 10.71
C MET A 45 8.82 4.40 11.46
N ILE A 46 9.83 3.88 10.77
CA ILE A 46 10.87 3.04 11.39
C ILE A 46 11.67 3.84 12.42
N ILE A 47 12.10 5.06 12.08
CA ILE A 47 12.85 5.92 13.00
C ILE A 47 12.01 6.24 14.25
N LEU A 48 10.73 6.59 14.08
CA LEU A 48 9.83 6.86 15.20
C LEU A 48 9.73 5.65 16.14
N LEU A 49 9.58 4.45 15.57
CA LEU A 49 9.51 3.22 16.34
C LEU A 49 10.81 2.94 17.11
N ILE A 50 11.97 3.09 16.46
CA ILE A 50 13.27 2.92 17.11
C ILE A 50 13.39 3.90 18.29
N VAL A 51 13.11 5.18 18.07
CA VAL A 51 13.19 6.20 19.13
C VAL A 51 12.29 5.84 20.31
N ALA A 52 11.05 5.42 20.06
CA ALA A 52 10.10 5.06 21.12
C ALA A 52 10.62 3.88 21.95
N VAL A 53 11.01 2.78 21.30
CA VAL A 53 11.47 1.56 21.99
C VAL A 53 12.80 1.80 22.71
N THR A 54 13.75 2.51 22.10
CA THR A 54 15.03 2.85 22.72
C THR A 54 14.82 3.74 23.96
N SER A 55 13.93 4.73 23.88
CA SER A 55 13.64 5.61 25.03
C SER A 55 13.05 4.83 26.20
N LEU A 56 12.08 3.95 25.95
CA LEU A 56 11.50 3.09 26.97
C LEU A 56 12.53 2.12 27.56
N SER A 57 13.43 1.59 26.72
CA SER A 57 14.51 0.70 27.16
C SER A 57 15.50 1.42 28.09
N ILE A 58 15.91 2.65 27.72
CA ILE A 58 16.79 3.48 28.56
C ILE A 58 16.10 3.81 29.88
N LEU A 59 14.84 4.24 29.83
CA LEU A 59 14.06 4.57 31.02
C LEU A 59 13.92 3.37 31.96
N SER A 60 13.58 2.19 31.42
CA SER A 60 13.45 0.95 32.19
C SER A 60 14.78 0.59 32.89
N GLN A 61 15.89 0.66 32.17
CA GLN A 61 17.21 0.39 32.76
C GLN A 61 17.61 1.43 33.82
N TRP A 62 17.26 2.70 33.62
CA TRP A 62 17.52 3.75 34.60
C TRP A 62 16.76 3.50 35.90
N ILE A 63 15.47 3.14 35.80
CA ILE A 63 14.65 2.78 36.96
C ILE A 63 15.21 1.53 37.66
N ALA A 64 15.59 0.49 36.91
CA ALA A 64 16.17 -0.73 37.49
C ALA A 64 17.43 -0.44 38.31
N ARG A 65 18.35 0.37 37.76
CA ARG A 65 19.56 0.81 38.47
C ARG A 65 19.24 1.66 39.71
N ALA A 66 18.25 2.54 39.61
CA ALA A 66 17.82 3.37 40.74
C ALA A 66 17.16 2.55 41.87
N SER A 67 16.48 1.45 41.52
CA SER A 67 15.86 0.53 42.49
C SER A 67 16.83 -0.45 43.16
N GLY A 68 18.12 -0.44 42.79
CA GLY A 68 19.13 -1.36 43.36
C GLY A 68 18.96 -2.81 42.93
N ILE A 69 18.15 -3.06 41.90
CA ILE A 69 17.93 -4.38 41.30
C ILE A 69 19.02 -4.56 40.25
N TYR A 70 20.02 -5.38 40.56
CA TYR A 70 21.06 -5.83 39.63
C TYR A 70 20.90 -7.33 39.38
#